data_AF-A0A2S6U1H3-F1
#
_entry.id   AF-A0A2S6U1H3-F1
#
_cell.length_a   1.000
_cell.length_b   1.000
_cell.length_c   1.000
_cell.angle_alpha   90.00
_cell.angle_beta   90.00
_cell.angle_gamma   90.00
#
_symmetry.space_group_name_H-M   'P 1'
#
loop_
_entity.id
_entity.type
_entity.pdbx_description
1 polymer ?
#
loop_
_entity_poly.entity_id
_entity_poly.type
_entity_poly.pdbx_seq_one_letter_code
_entity_poly.pdbx_strand_id
1 'polypeptide(L)'
;TFSRRWDLLFIAKPELERNQGLAGKSIADLAAETGKNVLDAFLDMVVEEKLETGFEINQTNGDEKAVAQILSSPYTVIGLSDAGAHVVFDAGYGFCTRFLGFWVRDKQIMSLEDAVRKLTFHSATVFGLHAGACCGRA
;
A
#
# COMPACT_ATOMS: atom_id res chain seq x y z
N THR A 1 -4.45 16.66 7.02
CA THR A 1 -5.60 17.08 6.20
C THR A 1 -6.58 15.94 6.10
N PHE A 2 -7.88 16.18 6.24
CA PHE A 2 -8.90 15.13 6.08
C PHE A 2 -8.99 14.73 4.59
N SER A 3 -8.68 13.47 4.26
CA SER A 3 -8.74 12.97 2.88
C SER A 3 -10.20 12.87 2.43
N ARG A 4 -10.50 13.30 1.21
CA ARG A 4 -11.85 13.19 0.59
C ARG A 4 -12.00 11.95 -0.29
N ARG A 5 -11.03 11.03 -0.26
CA ARG A 5 -11.00 9.81 -1.08
C ARG A 5 -11.82 8.67 -0.43
N TRP A 6 -13.14 8.86 -0.38
CA TRP A 6 -14.09 7.87 0.13
C TRP A 6 -14.22 6.62 -0.76
N ASP A 7 -13.74 6.73 -2.01
CA ASP A 7 -13.55 5.63 -2.95
C ASP A 7 -12.40 4.69 -2.56
N LEU A 8 -11.56 5.09 -1.60
CA LEU A 8 -10.46 4.27 -1.07
C LEU A 8 -10.71 3.75 0.36
N LEU A 9 -11.87 4.07 0.94
CA LEU A 9 -12.30 3.56 2.24
C LEU A 9 -13.30 2.44 2.01
N PHE A 10 -12.88 1.22 2.30
CA PHE A 10 -13.64 0.00 2.05
C PHE A 10 -14.22 -0.57 3.34
N ILE A 11 -15.42 -1.15 3.22
CA ILE A 11 -16.05 -1.89 4.30
C ILE A 11 -15.41 -3.27 4.33
N ALA A 12 -14.57 -3.55 5.33
CA ALA A 12 -13.82 -4.80 5.41
C ALA A 12 -14.58 -5.88 6.16
N LYS A 13 -15.19 -5.52 7.28
CA LYS A 13 -15.92 -6.45 8.15
C LYS A 13 -17.17 -5.78 8.74
N PRO A 14 -18.33 -5.86 8.05
CA PRO A 14 -19.61 -5.56 8.67
C PRO A 14 -19.86 -6.48 9.87
N GLU A 15 -20.53 -5.98 10.91
CA GLU A 15 -20.93 -6.76 12.08
C GLU A 15 -22.35 -7.34 11.88
N LEU A 16 -23.28 -6.57 11.32
CA LEU A 16 -24.65 -7.02 11.13
C LEU A 16 -24.78 -8.01 9.95
N GLU A 17 -25.49 -9.12 10.18
CA GLU A 17 -25.73 -10.16 9.16
C GLU A 17 -26.35 -9.58 7.86
N ARG A 18 -27.30 -8.64 8.01
CA ARG A 18 -27.95 -8.00 6.86
C ARG A 18 -27.01 -7.15 5.99
N ASN A 19 -25.90 -6.70 6.56
CA ASN A 19 -24.93 -5.83 5.91
C ASN A 19 -23.69 -6.57 5.41
N GLN A 20 -23.60 -7.90 5.61
CA GLN A 20 -22.48 -8.70 5.12
C GLN A 20 -22.27 -8.58 3.60
N GLY A 21 -23.34 -8.34 2.84
CA GLY A 21 -23.26 -8.08 1.40
C GLY A 21 -22.60 -6.75 1.01
N LEU A 22 -22.27 -5.89 1.97
CA LEU A 22 -21.55 -4.63 1.75
C LEU A 22 -20.03 -4.79 1.86
N ALA A 23 -19.54 -5.95 2.32
CA ALA A 23 -18.10 -6.22 2.41
C ALA A 23 -17.42 -6.06 1.04
N GLY A 24 -16.29 -5.35 1.02
CA GLY A 24 -15.52 -5.02 -0.18
C GLY A 24 -16.03 -3.80 -0.97
N LYS A 25 -17.20 -3.24 -0.64
CA LYS A 25 -17.66 -1.97 -1.25
C LYS A 25 -16.96 -0.78 -0.62
N SER A 26 -16.76 0.28 -1.41
CA SER A 26 -16.31 1.55 -0.87
C SER A 26 -17.47 2.32 -0.25
N ILE A 27 -17.17 3.26 0.66
CA ILE A 27 -18.17 4.19 1.19
C ILE A 27 -18.77 5.07 0.08
N ALA A 28 -17.99 5.38 -0.96
CA ALA A 28 -18.51 6.08 -2.13
C ALA A 28 -19.58 5.25 -2.87
N ASP A 29 -19.38 3.93 -3.01
CA ASP A 29 -20.37 3.03 -3.61
C ASP A 29 -21.64 2.95 -2.76
N LEU A 30 -21.49 2.79 -1.43
CA LEU A 30 -22.62 2.79 -0.49
C LEU A 30 -23.45 4.09 -0.61
N ALA A 31 -22.78 5.23 -0.69
CA ALA A 31 -23.44 6.52 -0.85
C ALA A 31 -24.22 6.62 -2.17
N ALA A 32 -23.62 6.12 -3.27
CA ALA A 32 -24.27 6.07 -4.57
C ALA A 32 -25.50 5.15 -4.57
N GLU A 33 -25.39 3.96 -3.96
CA GLU A 33 -26.49 2.98 -3.86
C GLU A 33 -27.65 3.48 -3.00
N THR A 34 -27.35 4.22 -1.92
CA THR A 34 -28.35 4.75 -0.99
C THR A 34 -28.87 6.14 -1.37
N GLY A 35 -28.27 6.78 -2.38
CA GLY A 35 -28.63 8.14 -2.79
C GLY A 35 -28.34 9.21 -1.74
N LYS A 36 -27.41 8.95 -0.81
CA LYS A 36 -27.07 9.83 0.32
C LYS A 36 -25.79 10.62 0.07
N ASN A 37 -25.58 11.68 0.84
CA ASN A 37 -24.25 12.26 0.96
C ASN A 37 -23.28 11.20 1.50
N VAL A 38 -22.05 11.19 1.01
CA VAL A 38 -21.05 10.19 1.40
C VAL A 38 -20.75 10.17 2.90
N LEU A 39 -20.77 11.34 3.55
CA LEU A 39 -20.57 11.43 4.99
C LEU A 39 -21.78 10.89 5.76
N ASP A 40 -23.00 11.17 5.29
CA ASP A 40 -24.22 10.65 5.90
C ASP A 40 -24.30 9.14 5.75
N ALA A 41 -23.99 8.59 4.56
CA ALA A 41 -23.95 7.14 4.33
C ALA A 41 -22.95 6.45 5.26
N PHE A 42 -21.77 7.04 5.46
CA PHE A 42 -20.77 6.53 6.39
C PHE A 42 -21.26 6.57 7.84
N LEU A 43 -21.74 7.72 8.30
CA LEU A 43 -22.17 7.90 9.69
C LEU A 43 -23.39 7.03 10.02
N ASP A 44 -24.36 6.92 9.10
CA ASP A 44 -25.53 6.07 9.26
C ASP A 44 -25.12 4.60 9.42
N MET A 45 -24.22 4.11 8.56
CA MET A 45 -23.69 2.75 8.67
C MET A 45 -22.98 2.54 10.01
N VAL A 46 -22.09 3.45 10.39
CA VAL A 46 -21.32 3.33 11.63
C VAL A 46 -22.23 3.31 12.86
N VAL A 47 -23.29 4.13 12.87
CA VAL A 47 -24.28 4.17 13.94
C VAL A 47 -25.11 2.89 13.95
N GLU A 48 -25.57 2.43 12.79
CA GLU A 48 -26.34 1.20 12.63
C GLU A 48 -25.58 -0.03 13.14
N GLU A 49 -24.29 -0.09 12.79
CA GLU A 49 -23.34 -1.15 13.13
C GLU A 49 -22.74 -0.98 14.54
N LYS A 50 -23.18 0.02 15.30
CA LYS A 50 -22.72 0.31 16.68
C LYS A 50 -21.19 0.45 16.81
N LEU A 51 -20.54 1.01 15.79
CA LEU A 51 -19.07 1.18 15.72
C LEU A 51 -18.25 -0.12 15.62
N GLU A 52 -18.89 -1.27 15.39
CA GLU A 52 -18.19 -2.57 15.32
C GLU A 52 -17.67 -2.91 13.91
N THR A 53 -18.12 -2.18 12.88
CA THR A 53 -17.64 -2.39 11.51
C THR A 53 -16.14 -2.11 11.39
N GLY A 54 -15.41 -3.07 10.83
CA GLY A 54 -14.03 -2.89 10.40
C GLY A 54 -13.97 -2.18 9.04
N PHE A 55 -13.22 -1.09 8.97
CA PHE A 55 -12.92 -0.39 7.71
C PHE A 55 -11.45 -0.58 7.33
N GLU A 56 -11.20 -0.71 6.04
CA GLU A 56 -9.86 -0.78 5.46
C GLU A 56 -9.66 0.42 4.53
N ILE A 57 -8.48 1.04 4.61
CA ILE A 57 -8.10 2.12 3.71
C ILE A 57 -6.80 1.77 3.02
N ASN A 58 -6.81 1.83 1.68
CA ASN A 58 -5.59 1.69 0.91
C ASN A 58 -4.86 3.04 0.88
N GLN A 59 -3.91 3.24 1.79
CA GLN A 59 -3.18 4.50 1.91
C GLN A 59 -1.96 4.59 0.97
N THR A 60 -1.40 3.44 0.57
CA THR A 60 -0.19 3.39 -0.26
C THR A 60 -0.26 2.27 -1.28
N ASN A 61 0.28 2.53 -2.47
CA ASN A 61 0.41 1.54 -3.54
C ASN A 61 -0.89 0.89 -4.06
N GLY A 62 -2.05 1.55 -3.90
CA GLY A 62 -3.35 1.03 -4.35
C GLY A 62 -3.60 1.03 -5.86
N ASP A 63 -2.83 1.80 -6.64
CA ASP A 63 -2.86 1.75 -8.10
C ASP A 63 -1.67 0.94 -8.62
N GLU A 64 -1.91 -0.32 -8.96
CA GLU A 64 -0.83 -1.19 -9.41
C GLU A 64 -0.11 -0.70 -10.68
N LYS A 65 -0.81 -0.01 -11.58
CA LYS A 65 -0.20 0.49 -12.83
C LYS A 65 0.72 1.66 -12.52
N ALA A 66 0.27 2.60 -11.68
CA ALA A 66 1.11 3.70 -11.23
C ALA A 66 2.32 3.17 -10.45
N VAL A 67 2.12 2.18 -9.57
CA VAL A 67 3.22 1.57 -8.81
C VAL A 67 4.20 0.86 -9.74
N ALA A 68 3.72 0.10 -10.74
CA ALA A 68 4.60 -0.55 -11.72
C ALA A 68 5.46 0.47 -12.47
N GLN A 69 4.88 1.62 -12.87
CA GLN A 69 5.62 2.71 -13.51
C GLN A 69 6.70 3.29 -12.57
N ILE A 70 6.33 3.55 -11.31
CA ILE A 70 7.27 4.06 -10.29
C ILE A 70 8.40 3.05 -10.07
N LEU A 71 8.11 1.78 -9.84
CA LEU A 71 9.11 0.74 -9.58
C LEU A 71 10.07 0.56 -10.77
N SER A 72 9.53 0.65 -12.00
CA SER A 72 10.29 0.49 -13.24
C SER A 72 11.13 1.71 -13.60
N SER A 73 10.85 2.89 -13.03
CA SER A 73 11.64 4.10 -13.27
C SER A 73 13.12 3.89 -12.93
N PRO A 74 14.06 4.33 -13.78
CA PRO A 74 15.49 4.19 -13.51
C PRO A 74 15.94 5.00 -12.29
N TYR A 75 15.12 5.94 -11.79
CA TYR A 75 15.43 6.82 -10.65
C TYR A 75 14.88 6.31 -9.32
N THR A 76 14.12 5.23 -9.31
CA THR A 76 13.51 4.69 -8.08
C THR A 76 14.49 3.79 -7.35
N VAL A 77 14.80 4.19 -6.12
CA VAL A 77 15.49 3.36 -5.12
C VAL A 77 14.45 2.49 -4.42
N ILE A 78 14.65 1.18 -4.45
CA ILE A 78 13.76 0.23 -3.76
C ILE A 78 14.17 0.16 -2.30
N GLY A 79 13.28 0.56 -1.41
CA GLY A 79 13.52 0.55 0.03
C GLY A 79 12.21 0.65 0.79
N LEU A 80 12.27 0.30 2.08
CA LEU A 80 11.17 0.53 2.99
C LEU A 80 11.25 1.95 3.57
N SER A 81 10.11 2.58 3.77
CA SER A 81 10.00 3.80 4.58
C SER A 81 10.49 3.55 6.01
N ASP A 82 10.80 4.60 6.75
CA ASP A 82 11.01 4.61 8.21
C ASP A 82 9.93 3.89 9.06
N ALA A 83 8.81 3.49 8.44
CA ALA A 83 7.71 2.69 8.99
C ALA A 83 8.14 1.37 9.68
N GLY A 84 9.37 0.89 9.48
CA GLY A 84 9.93 -0.24 10.24
C GLY A 84 10.01 -0.02 11.78
N ALA A 85 9.86 1.22 12.27
CA ALA A 85 9.78 1.55 13.70
C ALA A 85 8.38 1.38 14.31
N HIS A 86 7.34 1.18 13.50
CA HIS A 86 5.94 1.02 13.92
C HIS A 86 5.48 -0.44 13.83
N VAL A 87 6.22 -1.33 14.52
CA VAL A 87 6.06 -2.81 14.46
C VAL A 87 4.61 -3.29 14.70
N VAL A 88 3.81 -2.51 15.43
CA VAL A 88 2.41 -2.81 15.77
C VAL A 88 1.43 -2.58 14.61
N PHE A 89 1.77 -1.72 13.63
CA PHE A 89 0.80 -1.25 12.63
C PHE A 89 1.16 -1.59 11.18
N ASP A 90 2.44 -1.50 10.79
CA ASP A 90 2.89 -1.90 9.45
C ASP A 90 4.42 -1.87 9.39
N ALA A 91 5.07 -2.96 9.81
CA ALA A 91 6.52 -3.00 9.84
C ALA A 91 7.15 -3.13 8.45
N GLY A 92 6.34 -3.29 7.39
CA GLY A 92 6.83 -3.41 6.01
C GLY A 92 7.80 -4.57 5.76
N TYR A 93 7.80 -5.59 6.63
CA TYR A 93 8.64 -6.76 6.46
C TYR A 93 8.30 -7.47 5.15
N GLY A 94 9.33 -7.91 4.43
CA GLY A 94 9.16 -8.60 3.16
C GLY A 94 8.96 -7.70 1.94
N PHE A 95 9.25 -6.39 1.99
CA PHE A 95 9.20 -5.56 0.79
C PHE A 95 10.08 -6.12 -0.35
N CYS A 96 11.28 -6.65 -0.04
CA CYS A 96 12.15 -7.30 -1.02
C CYS A 96 11.49 -8.54 -1.63
N THR A 97 10.88 -9.40 -0.81
CA THR A 97 10.26 -10.65 -1.29
C THR A 97 8.96 -10.37 -2.04
N ARG A 98 8.18 -9.37 -1.64
CA ARG A 98 7.03 -8.88 -2.41
C ARG A 98 7.47 -8.23 -3.72
N PHE A 99 8.56 -7.45 -3.73
CA PHE A 99 9.13 -6.90 -4.97
C PHE A 99 9.54 -8.02 -5.94
N LEU A 100 10.34 -8.99 -5.50
CA LEU A 100 10.80 -10.08 -6.35
C LEU A 100 9.67 -11.06 -6.74
N GLY A 101 8.77 -11.38 -5.81
CA GLY A 101 7.68 -12.34 -6.04
C GLY A 101 6.53 -11.74 -6.83
N PHE A 102 5.89 -10.71 -6.28
CA PHE A 102 4.70 -10.15 -6.90
C PHE A 102 5.05 -9.27 -8.11
N TRP A 103 5.96 -8.33 -7.97
CA TRP A 103 6.23 -7.35 -9.03
C TRP A 103 7.07 -7.92 -10.18
N VAL A 104 8.10 -8.72 -9.86
CA VAL A 104 9.03 -9.23 -10.88
C VAL A 104 8.57 -10.57 -11.43
N ARG A 105 8.32 -11.59 -10.59
CA ARG A 105 7.89 -12.91 -11.07
C ARG A 105 6.46 -12.89 -11.61
N ASP A 106 5.49 -12.36 -10.85
CA ASP A 106 4.07 -12.48 -11.22
C ASP A 106 3.62 -11.39 -12.20
N LYS A 107 4.04 -10.13 -11.99
CA LYS A 107 3.67 -8.98 -12.85
C LYS A 107 4.68 -8.69 -13.97
N GLN A 108 5.86 -9.30 -13.95
CA GLN A 108 6.89 -9.18 -14.99
C GLN A 108 7.23 -7.73 -15.39
N ILE A 109 7.27 -6.81 -14.42
CA ILE A 109 7.54 -5.39 -14.72
C ILE A 109 8.97 -5.12 -15.19
N MET A 110 9.91 -6.02 -14.90
CA MET A 110 11.32 -5.98 -15.31
C MET A 110 11.94 -7.38 -15.21
N SER A 111 13.18 -7.54 -15.68
CA SER A 111 13.92 -8.79 -15.51
C SER A 111 14.36 -9.01 -14.05
N LEU A 112 14.68 -10.27 -13.70
CA LEU A 112 15.19 -10.58 -12.37
C LEU A 112 16.54 -9.91 -12.10
N GLU A 113 17.39 -9.83 -13.11
CA GLU A 113 18.70 -9.19 -13.04
C GLU A 113 18.58 -7.69 -12.76
N ASP A 114 17.67 -7.00 -13.45
CA ASP A 114 17.41 -5.57 -13.20
C ASP A 114 16.83 -5.33 -11.81
N ALA A 115 15.95 -6.22 -11.35
CA ALA A 115 15.40 -6.16 -10.00
C ALA A 115 16.48 -6.35 -8.93
N VAL A 116 17.38 -7.34 -9.09
CA VAL A 116 18.51 -7.57 -8.19
C VAL A 116 19.46 -6.38 -8.22
N ARG A 117 19.75 -5.81 -9.39
CA ARG A 117 20.57 -4.60 -9.53
C ARG A 117 19.95 -3.41 -8.78
N LYS A 118 18.63 -3.23 -8.85
CA LYS A 118 17.91 -2.18 -8.12
C LYS A 118 17.99 -2.35 -6.60
N LEU A 119 17.88 -3.58 -6.10
CA LEU A 119 17.98 -3.88 -4.66
C LEU A 119 19.41 -3.76 -4.10
N THR A 120 20.44 -3.84 -4.95
CA THR A 120 21.84 -3.92 -4.51
C THR A 120 22.68 -2.75 -5.04
N PHE A 121 23.10 -2.82 -6.31
CA PHE A 121 24.02 -1.89 -6.94
C PHE A 121 23.46 -0.46 -6.99
N HIS A 122 22.17 -0.29 -7.31
CA HIS A 122 21.55 1.03 -7.38
C HIS A 122 21.58 1.71 -6.00
N SER A 123 21.05 1.04 -4.97
CA SER A 123 21.07 1.55 -3.59
C SER A 123 22.50 1.86 -3.13
N ALA A 124 23.45 0.94 -3.35
CA ALA A 124 24.84 1.16 -3.01
C ALA A 124 25.44 2.40 -3.70
N THR A 125 25.13 2.62 -4.98
CA THR A 125 25.60 3.77 -5.75
C THR A 125 25.03 5.08 -5.21
N VAL A 126 23.73 5.13 -4.93
CA VAL A 126 23.05 6.33 -4.40
C VAL A 126 23.61 6.73 -3.03
N PHE A 127 23.95 5.74 -2.18
CA PHE A 127 24.51 5.99 -0.86
C PHE A 127 26.05 6.04 -0.80
N GLY A 128 26.74 5.96 -1.94
CA GLY A 128 28.21 6.01 -1.99
C GLY A 128 28.93 4.80 -1.36
N LEU A 129 28.24 3.65 -1.29
CA LEU A 129 28.77 2.40 -0.75
C LEU A 129 29.61 1.69 -1.82
N HIS A 130 30.89 2.02 -1.87
CA HIS A 130 31.84 1.36 -2.77
C HIS A 130 32.49 0.15 -2.08
N ALA A 131 32.73 -0.92 -2.85
CA ALA A 131 33.57 -2.03 -2.40
C ALA A 131 34.96 -1.49 -2.03
N GLY A 132 35.26 -1.44 -0.72
CA GLY A 132 36.48 -0.88 -0.16
C GLY A 132 36.30 0.37 0.71
N ALA A 133 35.12 1.00 0.76
CA ALA A 133 34.89 2.21 1.57
C ALA A 133 34.75 1.93 3.08
N CYS A 134 34.51 0.68 3.50
CA CYS A 134 34.49 0.29 4.93
C CYS A 134 35.89 0.12 5.55
N CYS A 135 36.95 0.08 4.75
CA CYS A 135 38.32 0.13 5.26
C CYS A 135 38.90 1.48 4.87
N GLY A 136 38.79 2.46 5.76
CA GLY A 136 39.49 3.73 5.64
C GLY A 136 40.96 3.47 5.32
N ARG A 137 41.45 4.09 4.25
CA ARG A 137 42.89 4.34 4.13
C ARG A 137 43.23 5.28 5.28
N ALA A 138 44.06 4.78 6.19
CA ALA A 138 44.82 5.61 7.13
C ALA A 138 45.71 6.60 6.36
#